data_AF-A0A376L453-F1
#
_entry.id   AF-A0A376L453-F1
#
_cell.length_a   1.000
_cell.length_b   1.000
_cell.length_c   1.000
_cell.angle_alpha   90.00
_cell.angle_beta   90.00
_cell.angle_gamma   90.00
#
_symmetry.space_group_name_H-M   'P 1'
#
loop_
_entity.id
_entity.type
_entity.pdbx_description
1 polymer ?
#
loop_
_entity_poly.entity_id
_entity_poly.type
_entity_poly.pdbx_seq_one_letter_code
_entity_poly.pdbx_strand_id
1 'polypeptide(L)'
;MFDIGVNLTSSQFAKDRDDVVARAFDAGVNGLLITGTNLRESQQAQKLARQYSSCWSTAGVHPHDSSQWQAATEEAIIELAAQPEVVAIGECGLDFNRNFSTPEEQERAFVAQLRIAAELNMPVFMHCRDAHERFMTLLEPWLD
;
A
#
# COMPACT_ATOMS: atom_id res chain seq x y z
N MET A 1 -14.64 -8.10 13.12
CA MET A 1 -13.25 -7.61 13.18
C MET A 1 -12.72 -7.51 11.75
N PHE A 2 -12.03 -6.42 11.39
CA PHE A 2 -11.42 -6.27 10.06
C PHE A 2 -9.92 -5.99 10.25
N ASP A 3 -9.06 -6.67 9.49
CA ASP A 3 -7.62 -6.45 9.55
C ASP A 3 -7.18 -5.56 8.37
N ILE A 4 -6.74 -4.33 8.67
CA ILE A 4 -6.36 -3.35 7.65
C ILE A 4 -4.91 -3.52 7.15
N GLY A 5 -4.12 -4.44 7.71
CA GLY A 5 -2.68 -4.47 7.48
C GLY A 5 -2.10 -5.87 7.38
N VAL A 6 -2.43 -6.60 6.30
CA VAL A 6 -1.93 -7.96 6.09
C VAL A 6 -0.94 -8.01 4.93
N ASN A 7 0.33 -8.28 5.24
CA ASN A 7 1.38 -8.48 4.24
C ASN A 7 1.32 -9.92 3.67
N LEU A 8 0.18 -10.31 3.08
CA LEU A 8 -0.10 -11.69 2.67
C LEU A 8 0.75 -12.18 1.49
N THR A 9 1.35 -11.25 0.74
CA THR A 9 2.31 -11.54 -0.34
C THR A 9 3.64 -12.10 0.19
N SER A 10 3.93 -11.89 1.49
CA SER A 10 5.14 -12.39 2.15
C SER A 10 5.38 -13.87 1.87
N SER A 11 6.65 -14.20 1.58
CA SER A 11 7.11 -15.57 1.37
C SER A 11 6.95 -16.46 2.61
N GLN A 12 6.79 -15.85 3.80
CA GLN A 12 6.50 -16.58 5.04
C GLN A 12 5.18 -17.35 4.96
N PHE A 13 4.20 -16.86 4.19
CA PHE A 13 2.91 -17.52 3.99
C PHE A 13 2.88 -18.41 2.75
N ALA A 14 3.98 -18.57 2.00
CA ALA A 14 3.95 -19.27 0.73
C ALA A 14 3.56 -20.76 0.84
N LYS A 15 3.79 -21.39 2.01
CA LYS A 15 3.53 -22.82 2.22
C LYS A 15 2.09 -23.14 2.59
N ASP A 16 1.39 -22.21 3.24
CA ASP A 16 0.09 -22.45 3.88
C ASP A 16 -0.86 -21.24 3.80
N ARG A 17 -0.71 -20.36 2.78
CA ARG A 17 -1.50 -19.12 2.64
C ARG A 17 -3.01 -19.36 2.72
N ASP A 18 -3.51 -20.38 2.03
CA ASP A 18 -4.92 -20.72 2.04
C ASP A 18 -5.40 -21.06 3.46
N ASP A 19 -4.59 -21.82 4.21
CA ASP A 19 -4.88 -22.17 5.60
C ASP A 19 -4.79 -20.95 6.52
N VAL A 20 -3.86 -20.02 6.28
CA VAL A 20 -3.76 -18.75 7.04
C VAL A 20 -5.04 -17.93 6.89
N VAL A 21 -5.53 -17.77 5.66
CA VAL A 21 -6.78 -17.03 5.38
C VAL A 21 -7.98 -17.73 6.00
N ALA A 22 -8.10 -19.06 5.83
CA ALA A 22 -9.20 -19.84 6.41
C ALA A 22 -9.23 -19.71 7.94
N ARG A 23 -8.08 -19.88 8.61
CA ARG A 23 -7.98 -19.74 10.08
C ARG A 23 -8.36 -18.34 10.55
N ALA A 24 -8.03 -17.29 9.81
CA ALA A 24 -8.42 -15.93 10.16
C ALA A 24 -9.94 -15.76 10.14
N PHE A 25 -10.61 -16.29 9.12
CA PHE A 25 -12.07 -16.24 9.01
C PHE A 25 -12.78 -17.11 10.05
N ASP A 26 -12.26 -18.32 10.33
CA ASP A 26 -12.77 -19.19 11.39
C ASP A 26 -12.65 -18.55 12.78
N ALA A 27 -11.63 -17.71 12.99
CA ALA A 27 -11.44 -16.93 14.21
C ALA A 27 -12.32 -15.67 14.30
N GLY A 28 -13.17 -15.39 13.30
CA GLY A 28 -14.09 -14.25 13.29
C GLY A 28 -13.53 -12.96 12.69
N VAL A 29 -12.41 -13.01 11.96
CA VAL A 29 -12.01 -11.91 11.07
C VAL A 29 -12.98 -11.90 9.88
N ASN A 30 -13.51 -10.74 9.53
CA ASN A 30 -14.56 -10.61 8.51
C ASN A 30 -14.05 -9.99 7.20
N GLY A 31 -12.81 -9.51 7.18
CA GLY A 31 -12.15 -9.06 5.97
C GLY A 31 -10.69 -8.68 6.20
N LEU A 32 -9.92 -8.72 5.11
CA LEU A 32 -8.49 -8.46 5.07
C LEU A 32 -8.19 -7.37 4.04
N LEU A 33 -7.35 -6.40 4.38
CA LEU A 33 -6.72 -5.50 3.44
C LEU A 33 -5.26 -5.92 3.25
N ILE A 34 -4.95 -6.41 2.05
CA ILE A 34 -3.64 -6.93 1.68
C ILE A 34 -2.74 -5.77 1.24
N THR A 35 -1.67 -5.55 1.98
CA THR A 35 -0.77 -4.40 1.75
C THR A 35 0.14 -4.65 0.55
N GLY A 36 0.09 -3.75 -0.43
CA GLY A 36 1.10 -3.62 -1.48
C GLY A 36 2.18 -2.62 -1.06
N THR A 37 3.45 -2.99 -1.18
CA THR A 37 4.58 -2.14 -0.73
C THR A 37 5.47 -1.63 -1.87
N ASN A 38 5.31 -2.17 -3.06
CA ASN A 38 5.88 -1.65 -4.31
C ASN A 38 5.00 -2.12 -5.49
N LEU A 39 5.34 -1.74 -6.72
CA LEU A 39 4.52 -2.09 -7.89
C LEU A 39 4.31 -3.60 -8.03
N ARG A 40 5.39 -4.40 -7.87
CA ARG A 40 5.31 -5.85 -7.99
C ARG A 40 4.43 -6.45 -6.90
N GLU A 41 4.65 -6.05 -5.65
CA GLU A 41 3.89 -6.55 -4.50
C GLU A 41 2.42 -6.11 -4.57
N SER A 42 2.14 -4.90 -5.05
CA SER A 42 0.78 -4.41 -5.28
C SER A 42 0.03 -5.26 -6.31
N GLN A 43 0.69 -5.62 -7.42
CA GLN A 43 0.12 -6.53 -8.42
C GLN A 43 -0.17 -7.93 -7.85
N GLN A 44 0.66 -8.42 -6.91
CA GLN A 44 0.39 -9.69 -6.24
C GLN A 44 -0.75 -9.55 -5.21
N ALA A 45 -0.78 -8.46 -4.45
CA ALA A 45 -1.82 -8.16 -3.47
C ALA A 45 -3.20 -8.11 -4.14
N GLN A 46 -3.32 -7.44 -5.29
CA GLN A 46 -4.56 -7.39 -6.06
C GLN A 46 -5.01 -8.79 -6.53
N LYS A 47 -4.08 -9.63 -7.00
CA LYS A 47 -4.39 -11.01 -7.40
C LYS A 47 -4.86 -11.87 -6.22
N LEU A 48 -4.22 -11.73 -5.06
CA LEU A 48 -4.63 -12.43 -3.83
C LEU A 48 -5.98 -11.94 -3.33
N ALA A 49 -6.24 -10.64 -3.39
CA ALA A 49 -7.53 -10.06 -3.01
C ALA A 49 -8.66 -10.57 -3.90
N ARG A 50 -8.39 -10.80 -5.20
CA ARG A 50 -9.34 -11.44 -6.11
C ARG A 50 -9.52 -12.94 -5.87
N GLN A 51 -8.49 -13.62 -5.36
CA GLN A 51 -8.51 -15.06 -5.11
C GLN A 51 -9.37 -15.43 -3.89
N TYR A 52 -9.35 -14.62 -2.83
CA TYR A 52 -10.04 -14.90 -1.58
C TYR A 52 -11.26 -13.98 -1.39
N SER A 53 -12.37 -14.52 -0.89
CA SER A 53 -13.53 -13.70 -0.52
C SER A 53 -13.19 -12.74 0.63
N SER A 54 -13.89 -11.61 0.69
CA SER A 54 -13.72 -10.58 1.74
C SER A 54 -12.28 -10.05 1.87
N CYS A 55 -11.55 -10.02 0.75
CA CYS A 55 -10.22 -9.46 0.68
C CYS A 55 -10.18 -8.28 -0.29
N TRP A 56 -9.47 -7.24 0.12
CA TRP A 56 -9.13 -6.08 -0.70
C TRP A 56 -7.63 -5.87 -0.64
N SER A 57 -7.12 -4.92 -1.42
CA SER A 57 -5.70 -4.60 -1.50
C SER A 57 -5.46 -3.10 -1.57
N THR A 58 -4.23 -2.72 -1.25
CA THR A 58 -3.69 -1.38 -1.51
C THR A 58 -2.76 -1.45 -2.72
N ALA A 59 -2.58 -0.33 -3.42
CA ALA A 59 -1.60 -0.19 -4.49
C ALA A 59 -0.70 1.03 -4.27
N GLY A 60 0.61 0.82 -4.14
CA GLY A 60 1.54 1.91 -3.88
C GLY A 60 3.00 1.48 -3.79
N VAL A 61 3.84 2.42 -3.36
CA VAL A 61 5.29 2.27 -3.18
C VAL A 61 5.69 2.85 -1.83
N HIS A 62 6.18 1.95 -0.98
CA HIS A 62 6.64 2.20 0.37
C HIS A 62 7.89 3.10 0.35
N PRO A 63 8.12 3.95 1.36
CA PRO A 63 9.30 4.84 1.41
C PRO A 63 10.63 4.13 1.16
N HIS A 64 10.77 2.90 1.65
CA HIS A 64 11.97 2.09 1.41
C HIS A 64 12.26 1.81 -0.07
N ASP A 65 11.21 1.64 -0.89
CA ASP A 65 11.29 1.34 -2.32
C ASP A 65 11.10 2.61 -3.21
N SER A 66 11.03 3.80 -2.61
CA SER A 66 10.73 5.05 -3.33
C SER A 66 11.78 5.46 -4.38
N SER A 67 13.03 5.00 -4.24
CA SER A 67 14.07 5.11 -5.28
C SER A 67 13.67 4.46 -6.61
N GLN A 68 12.75 3.48 -6.61
CA GLN A 68 12.24 2.83 -7.81
C GLN A 68 11.14 3.63 -8.51
N TRP A 69 10.64 4.72 -7.90
CA TRP A 69 9.52 5.50 -8.46
C TRP A 69 9.90 6.19 -9.77
N GLN A 70 9.16 5.88 -10.84
CA GLN A 70 9.32 6.41 -12.19
C GLN A 70 7.94 6.74 -12.79
N ALA A 71 7.90 7.46 -13.92
CA ALA A 71 6.65 7.80 -14.60
C ALA A 71 5.83 6.55 -14.99
N ALA A 72 6.51 5.48 -15.43
CA ALA A 72 5.84 4.21 -15.71
C ALA A 72 5.26 3.53 -14.45
N THR A 73 5.82 3.81 -13.27
CA THR A 73 5.26 3.33 -11.99
C THR A 73 3.94 4.01 -11.68
N GLU A 74 3.86 5.32 -11.89
CA GLU A 74 2.63 6.11 -11.71
C GLU A 74 1.50 5.57 -12.59
N GLU A 75 1.73 5.40 -13.89
CA GLU A 75 0.75 4.84 -14.82
C GLU A 75 0.27 3.44 -14.39
N ALA A 76 1.20 2.58 -13.96
CA ALA A 76 0.87 1.22 -13.55
C ALA A 76 0.09 1.17 -12.22
N ILE A 77 0.34 2.09 -11.28
CA ILE A 77 -0.45 2.20 -10.05
C ILE A 77 -1.87 2.69 -10.37
N ILE A 78 -2.03 3.67 -11.26
CA ILE A 78 -3.35 4.15 -11.70
C ILE A 78 -4.15 3.02 -12.37
N GLU A 79 -3.52 2.24 -13.26
CA GLU A 79 -4.18 1.09 -13.91
C GLU A 79 -4.62 0.04 -12.88
N LEU A 80 -3.78 -0.23 -11.87
CA LEU A 80 -4.08 -1.20 -10.83
C LEU A 80 -5.19 -0.70 -9.89
N ALA A 81 -5.21 0.60 -9.58
CA ALA A 81 -6.23 1.25 -8.76
C ALA A 81 -7.64 1.24 -9.38
N ALA A 82 -7.74 1.03 -10.69
CA ALA A 82 -9.03 0.85 -11.36
C ALA A 82 -9.69 -0.51 -11.08
N GLN A 83 -8.96 -1.47 -10.48
CA GLN A 83 -9.50 -2.78 -10.14
C GLN A 83 -10.40 -2.70 -8.88
N PRO A 84 -11.53 -3.41 -8.83
CA PRO A 84 -12.46 -3.33 -7.69
C PRO A 84 -11.87 -3.85 -6.38
N GLU A 85 -10.82 -4.66 -6.44
CA GLU A 85 -10.12 -5.15 -5.26
C GLU A 85 -9.15 -4.11 -4.67
N VAL A 86 -8.77 -3.07 -5.40
CA VAL A 86 -7.86 -2.03 -4.91
C VAL A 86 -8.66 -0.86 -4.36
N VAL A 87 -8.57 -0.64 -3.05
CA VAL A 87 -9.43 0.32 -2.34
C VAL A 87 -8.68 1.49 -1.70
N ALA A 88 -7.36 1.48 -1.75
CA ALA A 88 -6.53 2.56 -1.23
C ALA A 88 -5.20 2.67 -1.99
N ILE A 89 -4.67 3.89 -2.07
CA ILE A 89 -3.32 4.15 -2.56
C ILE A 89 -2.34 4.01 -1.40
N GLY A 90 -1.33 3.14 -1.55
CA GLY A 90 -0.33 2.86 -0.53
C GLY A 90 0.10 1.40 -0.52
N GLU A 91 1.02 0.99 0.33
CA GLU A 91 1.62 1.77 1.42
C GLU A 91 2.56 2.86 0.90
N CYS A 92 2.34 4.12 1.33
CA CYS A 92 3.15 5.28 0.95
C CYS A 92 3.50 6.12 2.18
N GLY A 93 4.48 7.03 2.10
CA GLY A 93 4.83 7.91 3.21
C GLY A 93 6.33 8.06 3.40
N LEU A 94 6.77 8.24 4.65
CA LEU A 94 8.16 8.57 5.00
C LEU A 94 8.71 7.65 6.11
N ASP A 95 9.93 7.15 5.94
CA ASP A 95 10.72 6.44 6.94
C ASP A 95 12.14 7.02 6.98
N PHE A 96 12.39 7.94 7.91
CA PHE A 96 13.69 8.58 8.11
C PHE A 96 14.60 7.86 9.10
N ASN A 97 14.14 6.71 9.63
CA ASN A 97 14.93 5.87 10.51
C ASN A 97 15.86 4.94 9.74
N ARG A 98 15.34 4.28 8.70
CA ARG A 98 16.09 3.27 7.92
C ARG A 98 16.80 3.84 6.69
N ASN A 99 16.24 4.88 6.08
CA ASN A 99 16.83 5.60 4.93
C ASN A 99 17.34 4.69 3.79
N PHE A 100 16.57 3.66 3.43
CA PHE A 100 16.92 2.80 2.28
C PHE A 100 16.77 3.51 0.92
N SER A 101 15.93 4.53 0.87
CA SER A 101 15.88 5.54 -0.20
C SER A 101 16.12 6.90 0.44
N THR A 102 16.69 7.84 -0.33
CA THR A 102 16.98 9.20 0.15
C THR A 102 15.70 9.94 0.55
N PRO A 103 15.76 10.91 1.49
CA PRO A 103 14.60 11.72 1.82
C PRO A 103 13.95 12.37 0.59
N GLU A 104 14.75 12.84 -0.36
CA GLU A 104 14.25 13.45 -1.60
C GLU A 104 13.45 12.47 -2.47
N GLU A 105 13.91 11.22 -2.59
CA GLU A 105 13.19 10.17 -3.30
C GLU A 105 11.88 9.79 -2.59
N GLN A 106 11.92 9.69 -1.26
CA GLN A 106 10.76 9.39 -0.43
C GLN A 106 9.68 10.46 -0.57
N GLU A 107 10.04 11.73 -0.42
CA GLU A 107 9.11 12.86 -0.54
C GLU A 107 8.49 12.94 -1.94
N ARG A 108 9.32 12.78 -2.99
CA ARG A 108 8.84 12.77 -4.38
C ARG A 108 7.81 11.66 -4.62
N ALA A 109 8.10 10.43 -4.20
CA ALA A 109 7.19 9.31 -4.37
C ALA A 109 5.93 9.45 -3.49
N PHE A 110 6.06 10.01 -2.29
CA PHE A 110 4.92 10.23 -1.40
C PHE A 110 3.96 11.27 -1.97
N VAL A 111 4.45 12.44 -2.40
CA VAL A 111 3.63 13.50 -3.00
C VAL A 111 2.96 13.02 -4.29
N ALA A 112 3.66 12.24 -5.12
CA ALA A 112 3.06 11.67 -6.33
C ALA A 112 1.89 10.74 -6.00
N GLN A 113 2.01 9.91 -4.96
CA GLN A 113 0.93 9.01 -4.54
C GLN A 113 -0.25 9.75 -3.87
N LEU A 114 0.01 10.82 -3.11
CA LEU A 114 -1.05 11.70 -2.60
C LEU A 114 -1.84 12.32 -3.76
N ARG A 115 -1.15 12.76 -4.81
CA ARG A 115 -1.77 13.28 -6.02
C ARG A 115 -2.65 12.25 -6.72
N ILE A 116 -2.15 11.02 -6.92
CA ILE A 116 -2.94 9.94 -7.53
C ILE A 116 -4.20 9.68 -6.71
N ALA A 117 -4.08 9.61 -5.39
CA ALA A 117 -5.22 9.37 -4.50
C ALA A 117 -6.28 10.48 -4.60
N ALA A 118 -5.86 11.74 -4.67
CA ALA A 118 -6.75 12.88 -4.88
C ALA A 118 -7.43 12.84 -6.25
N GLU A 119 -6.69 12.58 -7.33
CA GLU A 119 -7.23 12.50 -8.69
C GLU A 119 -8.24 11.36 -8.87
N LEU A 120 -8.02 10.23 -8.19
CA LEU A 120 -8.90 9.06 -8.23
C LEU A 120 -10.00 9.07 -7.14
N ASN A 121 -10.01 10.08 -6.27
CA ASN A 121 -10.89 10.14 -5.09
C ASN A 121 -10.83 8.86 -4.23
N MET A 122 -9.61 8.40 -3.95
CA MET A 122 -9.32 7.21 -3.15
C MET A 122 -8.64 7.58 -1.82
N PRO A 123 -8.85 6.81 -0.75
CA PRO A 123 -8.12 6.99 0.49
C PRO A 123 -6.64 6.58 0.34
N VAL A 124 -5.79 7.07 1.24
CA VAL A 124 -4.37 6.70 1.33
C VAL A 124 -4.09 5.80 2.53
N PHE A 125 -3.24 4.79 2.33
CA PHE A 125 -2.69 3.92 3.37
C PHE A 125 -1.23 4.33 3.64
N MET A 126 -1.00 4.97 4.78
CA MET A 126 0.22 5.73 5.03
C MET A 126 1.15 5.08 6.06
N HIS A 127 2.45 5.24 5.84
CA HIS A 127 3.53 4.91 6.77
C HIS A 127 4.28 6.17 7.21
N CYS A 128 4.52 6.30 8.51
CA CYS A 128 5.35 7.37 9.05
C CYS A 128 6.23 6.82 10.17
N ARG A 129 7.55 6.95 10.02
CA ARG A 129 8.52 6.62 11.07
C ARG A 129 9.62 7.69 11.14
N ASP A 130 9.79 8.27 12.33
CA ASP A 130 10.77 9.33 12.63
C ASP A 130 10.76 10.52 11.65
N ALA A 131 9.60 10.78 11.03
CA ALA A 131 9.44 11.78 9.96
C ALA A 131 8.19 12.66 10.15
N HIS A 132 7.62 12.71 11.36
CA HIS A 132 6.29 13.29 11.60
C HIS A 132 6.12 14.74 11.13
N GLU A 133 7.06 15.63 11.46
CA GLU A 133 6.99 17.05 11.08
C GLU A 133 6.95 17.22 9.54
N ARG A 134 7.85 16.52 8.85
CA ARG A 134 7.91 16.57 7.39
C ARG A 134 6.71 15.89 6.73
N PHE A 135 6.27 14.76 7.29
CA PHE A 135 5.08 14.04 6.86
C PHE A 135 3.84 14.94 6.88
N MET A 136 3.60 15.65 7.99
CA MET A 136 2.47 16.57 8.11
C MET A 136 2.57 17.73 7.11
N THR A 137 3.76 18.29 6.91
CA THR A 137 4.00 19.38 5.94
C THR A 137 3.61 18.97 4.51
N LEU A 138 3.88 17.72 4.13
CA LEU A 138 3.56 17.20 2.80
C LEU A 138 2.09 16.78 2.66
N LEU A 139 1.46 16.33 3.76
CA LEU A 139 0.07 15.88 3.77
C LEU A 139 -0.92 17.04 3.83
N GLU A 140 -0.60 18.11 4.56
CA GLU A 140 -1.51 19.24 4.84
C GLU A 140 -2.21 19.82 3.60
N PRO A 141 -1.56 20.01 2.43
CA PRO A 141 -2.22 20.52 1.23
C PRO A 141 -3.27 19.58 0.60
N TRP A 142 -3.38 18.34 1.08
CA TRP A 142 -4.26 17.29 0.53
C TRP A 142 -5.40 16.90 1.48
N LEU A 143 -5.58 17.61 2.59
CA LEU A 143 -6.60 17.29 3.60
C LEU A 143 -7.98 17.90 3.32
N ASP A 144 -8.08 18.82 2.35
CA ASP A 144 -9.30 19.55 2.00
C ASP A 144 -10.09 18.94 0.82
#